data_AF-A0A1I6EIQ9-F1
#
_entry.id   AF-A0A1I6EIQ9-F1
#
_cell.length_a   1.000
_cell.length_b   1.000
_cell.length_c   1.000
_cell.angle_alpha   90.00
_cell.angle_beta   90.00
_cell.angle_gamma   90.00
#
_symmetry.space_group_name_H-M   'P 1'
#
loop_
_entity.id
_entity.type
_entity.pdbx_description
1 polymer ?
#
loop_
_entity_poly.entity_id
_entity_poly.type
_entity_poly.pdbx_seq_one_letter_code
_entity_poly.pdbx_strand_id
1 'polypeptide(L)'
;MLNRTFGCVRLVWNKTLGERNHRFRTKGARTTYRETDTDVAELDPTMVVISRDPDGRWYVTFSVDTEAPVPTRPVSHSIGVDLGLSDFLVTSDGERIANPRHLAGKARNLARHQRRLARCRRGSSNRRKAKAKVARAHRKVRNARQDFLHRTTTRLVRPADVIAIEDLNIRGMVRNHHLARAISDAGWGEFRRQLEYKCSRAGRSLVVIDRWFPSSKICSTCGHRLAQLSLSARHWTCQGCRTRHDRDLNAAKNILAAGRAVARAGSGNACGADVRRQGPTLPRSAAKQETRTSGKAK
;
A
#
# COMPACT_ATOMS: atom_id res chain seq x y z
N MET A 1 27.59 -22.93 -17.60
CA MET A 1 26.58 -23.93 -17.17
C MET A 1 25.18 -23.37 -16.86
N LEU A 2 24.88 -22.09 -17.11
CA LEU A 2 23.55 -21.50 -16.82
C LEU A 2 22.54 -21.62 -17.99
N ASN A 3 22.99 -21.92 -19.21
CA ASN A 3 22.15 -21.87 -20.42
C ASN A 3 21.14 -23.00 -20.60
N ARG A 4 21.17 -24.07 -19.79
CA ARG A 4 20.31 -25.26 -20.00
C ARG A 4 19.14 -25.39 -19.02
N THR A 5 19.06 -24.56 -17.99
CA THR A 5 18.10 -24.77 -16.88
C THR A 5 16.96 -23.75 -16.84
N PHE A 6 17.09 -22.62 -17.54
CA PHE A 6 16.12 -21.52 -17.48
C PHE A 6 15.28 -21.43 -18.76
N GLY A 7 14.45 -22.46 -18.99
CA GLY A 7 13.39 -22.40 -19.98
C GLY A 7 12.44 -21.23 -19.69
N CYS A 8 12.48 -20.21 -20.55
CA CYS A 8 11.67 -18.99 -20.51
C CYS A 8 11.83 -18.12 -19.25
N VAL A 9 13.00 -17.49 -19.08
CA VAL A 9 13.08 -16.26 -18.27
C VAL A 9 12.37 -15.14 -19.05
N ARG A 10 11.11 -14.87 -18.70
CA ARG A 10 10.45 -13.63 -19.14
C ARG A 10 11.06 -12.47 -18.36
N LEU A 11 12.22 -12.01 -18.83
CA LEU A 11 12.97 -10.91 -18.26
C LEU A 11 12.27 -9.61 -18.66
N VAL A 12 11.53 -9.03 -17.72
CA VAL A 12 10.90 -7.73 -17.89
C VAL A 12 11.49 -6.85 -16.81
N TRP A 13 12.64 -6.28 -17.10
CA TRP A 13 13.22 -5.24 -16.28
C TRP A 13 12.53 -3.92 -16.63
N ASN A 14 12.18 -3.11 -15.63
CA ASN A 14 11.47 -1.86 -15.89
C ASN A 14 12.30 -0.87 -16.72
N LYS A 15 13.65 -0.96 -16.71
CA LYS A 15 14.55 -0.14 -17.53
C LYS A 15 14.53 -0.57 -19.00
N THR A 16 14.89 -1.82 -19.34
CA THR A 16 14.82 -2.32 -20.74
C THR A 16 13.40 -2.35 -21.30
N LEU A 17 12.38 -2.62 -20.47
CA LEU A 17 10.98 -2.46 -20.90
C LEU A 17 10.66 -0.99 -21.17
N GLY A 18 11.15 -0.08 -20.33
CA GLY A 18 11.02 1.36 -20.49
C GLY A 18 11.67 1.86 -21.78
N GLU A 19 12.91 1.47 -22.02
CA GLU A 19 13.69 1.79 -23.23
C GLU A 19 13.04 1.19 -24.47
N ARG A 20 12.59 -0.07 -24.42
CA ARG A 20 11.84 -0.68 -25.52
C ARG A 20 10.56 0.07 -25.82
N ASN A 21 9.78 0.43 -24.79
CA ASN A 21 8.54 1.18 -24.97
C ASN A 21 8.84 2.59 -25.50
N HIS A 22 9.91 3.23 -25.03
CA HIS A 22 10.34 4.53 -25.51
C HIS A 22 10.76 4.44 -26.98
N ARG A 23 11.68 3.54 -27.34
CA ARG A 23 12.15 3.29 -28.71
C ARG A 23 11.00 2.97 -29.67
N PHE A 24 10.03 2.18 -29.22
CA PHE A 24 8.82 1.90 -30.00
C PHE A 24 7.95 3.15 -30.19
N ARG A 25 7.74 3.95 -29.15
CA ARG A 25 6.90 5.16 -29.20
C ARG A 25 7.54 6.33 -29.93
N THR A 26 8.85 6.51 -29.83
CA THR A 26 9.56 7.66 -30.41
C THR A 26 10.14 7.36 -31.78
N LYS A 27 10.57 6.12 -32.03
CA LYS A 27 11.28 5.73 -33.26
C LYS A 27 10.56 4.67 -34.08
N GLY A 28 9.39 4.19 -33.64
CA GLY A 28 8.66 3.09 -34.31
C GLY A 28 9.39 1.73 -34.31
N ALA A 29 10.54 1.65 -33.63
CA ALA A 29 11.43 0.50 -33.72
C ALA A 29 11.16 -0.51 -32.59
N ARG A 30 11.15 -1.79 -32.94
CA ARG A 30 11.01 -2.90 -31.98
C ARG A 30 12.40 -3.31 -31.48
N THR A 31 12.55 -3.50 -30.18
CA THR A 31 13.75 -4.12 -29.61
C THR A 31 13.63 -5.65 -29.72
N THR A 32 14.66 -6.26 -30.29
CA THR A 32 14.79 -7.72 -30.43
C THR A 32 15.20 -8.36 -29.11
N TYR A 33 15.06 -9.69 -29.03
CA TYR A 33 15.53 -10.44 -27.87
C TYR A 33 17.04 -10.31 -27.67
N ARG A 34 17.82 -10.35 -28.77
CA ARG A 34 19.29 -10.27 -28.72
C ARG A 34 19.77 -8.94 -28.16
N GLU A 35 19.17 -7.83 -28.59
CA GLU A 35 19.47 -6.50 -28.03
C GLU A 35 19.16 -6.46 -26.52
N THR A 36 18.01 -7.02 -26.11
CA THR A 36 17.64 -7.07 -24.68
C THR A 36 18.58 -7.96 -23.84
N ASP A 37 19.14 -9.01 -24.44
CA ASP A 37 20.07 -9.95 -23.79
C ASP A 37 21.45 -9.31 -23.58
N THR A 38 21.95 -8.58 -24.58
CA THR A 38 23.18 -7.78 -24.46
C THR A 38 23.07 -6.76 -23.33
N ASP A 39 21.96 -6.01 -23.26
CA ASP A 39 21.71 -5.01 -22.21
C ASP A 39 21.74 -5.63 -20.79
N VAL A 40 21.39 -6.90 -20.65
CA VAL A 40 21.41 -7.63 -19.37
C VAL A 40 22.81 -8.14 -19.03
N ALA A 41 23.57 -8.57 -20.03
CA ALA A 41 24.95 -9.02 -19.86
C ALA A 41 25.89 -7.87 -19.46
N GLU A 42 25.55 -6.64 -19.83
CA GLU A 42 26.24 -5.41 -19.42
C GLU A 42 25.85 -4.92 -18.02
N LEU A 43 24.84 -5.54 -17.38
CA LEU A 43 24.57 -5.25 -15.98
C LEU A 43 25.77 -5.77 -15.18
N ASP A 44 26.39 -4.88 -14.40
CA ASP A 44 27.44 -5.22 -13.43
C ASP A 44 26.78 -5.34 -12.04
N PRO A 45 26.14 -6.48 -11.70
CA PRO A 45 25.39 -6.62 -10.46
C PRO A 45 26.33 -6.78 -9.28
N THR A 46 26.10 -5.98 -8.25
CA THR A 46 26.75 -6.15 -6.95
C THR A 46 26.29 -7.42 -6.23
N MET A 47 25.06 -7.88 -6.50
CA MET A 47 24.51 -9.09 -5.90
C MET A 47 23.55 -9.80 -6.85
N VAL A 48 23.66 -11.14 -6.91
CA VAL A 48 22.70 -11.99 -7.61
C VAL A 48 22.03 -12.94 -6.61
N VAL A 49 20.71 -12.83 -6.49
CA VAL A 49 19.91 -13.69 -5.61
C VAL A 49 19.06 -14.64 -6.44
N ILE A 50 19.27 -15.94 -6.25
CA ILE A 50 18.44 -16.99 -6.85
C ILE A 50 17.48 -17.51 -5.80
N SER A 51 16.18 -17.46 -6.09
CA SER A 51 15.15 -17.96 -5.19
C SER A 51 14.11 -18.81 -5.91
N ARG A 52 13.45 -19.69 -5.16
CA ARG A 52 12.39 -20.55 -5.69
C ARG A 52 11.12 -20.41 -4.86
N ASP A 53 10.03 -20.03 -5.51
CA ASP A 53 8.73 -19.93 -4.87
C ASP A 53 8.13 -21.33 -4.61
N PRO A 54 7.26 -21.50 -3.58
CA PRO A 54 6.61 -22.79 -3.27
C PRO A 54 5.73 -23.37 -4.39
N ASP A 55 5.43 -22.60 -5.43
CA ASP A 55 4.69 -23.04 -6.60
C ASP A 55 5.56 -23.57 -7.76
N GLY A 56 6.88 -23.58 -7.55
CA GLY A 56 7.89 -24.12 -8.44
C GLY A 56 8.58 -23.10 -9.35
N ARG A 57 8.21 -21.81 -9.30
CA ARG A 57 8.86 -20.77 -10.10
C ARG A 57 10.22 -20.40 -9.53
N TRP A 58 11.19 -20.23 -10.42
CA TRP A 58 12.49 -19.66 -10.11
C TRP A 58 12.50 -18.16 -10.40
N TYR A 59 13.19 -17.43 -9.55
CA TYR A 59 13.45 -16.01 -9.70
C TYR A 59 14.96 -15.81 -9.59
N VAL A 60 15.49 -14.99 -10.48
CA VAL A 60 16.84 -14.45 -10.40
C VAL A 60 16.68 -12.95 -10.25
N THR A 61 17.24 -12.38 -9.19
CA THR A 61 17.20 -10.95 -8.91
C THR A 61 18.63 -10.43 -8.94
N PHE A 62 18.85 -9.41 -9.75
CA PHE A 62 20.11 -8.70 -9.88
C PHE A 62 19.97 -7.38 -9.14
N SER A 63 20.80 -7.17 -8.13
CA SER A 63 20.99 -5.87 -7.50
C SER A 63 22.10 -5.17 -8.25
N VAL A 64 21.82 -3.97 -8.73
CA VAL A 64 22.75 -3.15 -9.50
C VAL A 64 22.77 -1.77 -8.85
N ASP A 65 23.95 -1.19 -8.76
CA ASP A 65 24.08 0.20 -8.34
C ASP A 65 23.68 1.09 -9.52
N THR A 66 22.77 2.02 -9.26
CA THR A 66 22.27 2.95 -10.28
C THR A 66 22.18 4.32 -9.66
N GLU A 67 22.43 5.34 -10.46
CA GLU A 67 22.19 6.72 -10.07
C GLU A 67 20.76 6.90 -9.55
N ALA A 68 20.63 7.75 -8.53
CA ALA A 68 19.33 8.11 -8.00
C ALA A 68 18.47 8.71 -9.12
N PRO A 69 17.20 8.30 -9.26
CA PRO A 69 16.35 8.85 -10.31
C PRO A 69 16.15 10.34 -10.09
N VAL A 70 16.16 11.09 -11.20
CA VAL A 70 15.92 12.54 -11.18
C VAL A 70 14.54 12.80 -10.55
N PRO A 71 14.47 13.67 -9.52
CA PRO A 71 13.20 14.08 -8.93
C PRO A 71 12.23 14.59 -9.98
N THR A 72 10.96 14.25 -9.81
CA THR A 72 9.93 14.79 -10.71
C THR A 72 9.71 16.27 -10.44
N ARG A 73 9.36 17.04 -11.47
CA ARG A 73 9.05 18.48 -11.32
C ARG A 73 7.92 18.69 -10.29
N PRO A 74 7.99 19.75 -9.47
CA PRO A 74 6.92 20.10 -8.54
C PRO A 74 5.58 20.32 -9.26
N VAL A 75 4.49 19.94 -8.61
CA VAL A 75 3.10 20.03 -9.12
C VAL A 75 2.26 21.03 -8.31
N SER A 76 2.79 21.55 -7.19
CA SER A 76 2.13 22.43 -6.22
C SER A 76 0.82 21.87 -5.66
N HIS A 77 0.76 20.54 -5.54
CA HIS A 77 -0.43 19.82 -5.11
C HIS A 77 -0.17 19.01 -3.84
N SER A 78 -1.12 18.98 -2.92
CA SER A 78 -1.01 18.22 -1.66
C SER A 78 -2.30 17.49 -1.39
N ILE A 79 -2.21 16.21 -1.03
CA ILE A 79 -3.36 15.34 -0.88
C ILE A 79 -3.36 14.66 0.49
N GLY A 80 -4.51 14.65 1.15
CA GLY A 80 -4.76 13.86 2.35
C GLY A 80 -5.44 12.55 1.98
N VAL A 81 -5.04 11.45 2.62
CA VAL A 81 -5.56 10.11 2.31
C VAL A 81 -6.08 9.47 3.58
N ASP A 82 -7.39 9.26 3.65
CA ASP A 82 -8.05 8.44 4.66
C ASP A 82 -8.12 6.99 4.17
N LEU A 83 -7.75 6.03 5.02
CA LEU A 83 -7.67 4.60 4.69
C LEU A 83 -8.83 3.82 5.32
N GLY A 84 -9.49 2.96 4.54
CA GLY A 84 -10.71 2.27 4.98
C GLY A 84 -10.87 0.83 4.48
N LEU A 85 -11.89 0.15 5.02
CA LEU A 85 -12.29 -1.20 4.59
C LEU A 85 -13.50 -1.21 3.63
N SER A 86 -14.30 -0.14 3.65
CA SER A 86 -15.39 0.06 2.68
C SER A 86 -14.80 0.50 1.35
N ASP A 87 -14.28 1.72 1.30
CA ASP A 87 -13.33 2.19 0.29
C ASP A 87 -11.92 1.90 0.81
N PHE A 88 -11.00 1.47 -0.06
CA PHE A 88 -9.60 1.28 0.31
C PHE A 88 -8.98 2.60 0.78
N LEU A 89 -9.29 3.67 0.05
CA LEU A 89 -8.95 5.03 0.44
C LEU A 89 -9.94 6.06 -0.09
N VAL A 90 -9.97 7.22 0.58
CA VAL A 90 -10.65 8.44 0.16
C VAL A 90 -9.65 9.60 0.23
N THR A 91 -9.60 10.42 -0.82
CA THR A 91 -8.69 11.56 -0.87
C THR A 91 -9.37 12.87 -0.47
N SER A 92 -8.59 13.87 -0.06
CA SER A 92 -9.06 15.23 0.22
C SER A 92 -9.76 15.89 -0.97
N ASP A 93 -9.43 15.44 -2.18
CA ASP A 93 -9.94 15.97 -3.45
C ASP A 93 -11.25 15.26 -3.87
N GLY A 94 -11.72 14.30 -3.07
CA GLY A 94 -12.98 13.59 -3.31
C GLY A 94 -12.83 12.27 -4.08
N GLU A 95 -11.61 11.85 -4.45
CA GLU A 95 -11.42 10.56 -5.10
C GLU A 95 -11.67 9.41 -4.12
N ARG A 96 -12.43 8.40 -4.54
CA ARG A 96 -12.64 7.16 -3.79
C ARG A 96 -12.12 5.99 -4.58
N ILE A 97 -11.28 5.17 -3.93
CA ILE A 97 -10.79 3.92 -4.53
C ILE A 97 -11.39 2.77 -3.74
N ALA A 98 -12.21 1.95 -4.41
CA ALA A 98 -12.85 0.80 -3.79
C ALA A 98 -11.81 -0.24 -3.33
N ASN A 99 -12.10 -0.93 -2.23
CA ASN A 99 -11.29 -2.07 -1.80
C ASN A 99 -11.60 -3.30 -2.65
N PRO A 100 -10.64 -3.84 -3.44
CA PRO A 100 -10.89 -4.94 -4.35
C PRO A 100 -11.10 -6.30 -3.65
N ARG A 101 -10.78 -6.40 -2.35
CA ARG A 101 -11.01 -7.60 -1.52
C ARG A 101 -10.51 -8.90 -2.17
N HIS A 102 -9.29 -8.87 -2.70
CA HIS A 102 -8.71 -9.93 -3.53
C HIS A 102 -8.71 -11.30 -2.83
N LEU A 103 -8.40 -11.37 -1.52
CA LEU A 103 -8.45 -12.62 -0.77
C LEU A 103 -9.89 -13.09 -0.58
N ALA A 104 -10.83 -12.19 -0.28
CA ALA A 104 -12.23 -12.54 -0.12
C ALA A 104 -12.80 -13.16 -1.40
N GLY A 105 -12.55 -12.53 -2.56
CA GLY A 105 -13.01 -13.04 -3.86
C GLY A 105 -12.41 -14.39 -4.26
N LYS A 106 -11.25 -14.78 -3.71
CA LYS A 106 -10.61 -16.08 -3.98
C LYS A 106 -10.71 -17.08 -2.82
N ALA A 107 -11.38 -16.71 -1.72
CA ALA A 107 -11.47 -17.47 -0.48
C ALA A 107 -11.98 -18.90 -0.68
N ARG A 108 -13.11 -19.04 -1.40
CA ARG A 108 -13.77 -20.34 -1.63
C ARG A 108 -12.85 -21.32 -2.38
N ASN A 109 -12.17 -20.83 -3.43
CA ASN A 109 -11.26 -21.66 -4.21
C ASN A 109 -10.02 -22.05 -3.38
N LEU A 110 -9.48 -21.11 -2.61
CA LEU A 110 -8.35 -21.37 -1.72
C LEU A 110 -8.69 -22.44 -0.67
N ALA A 111 -9.85 -22.32 -0.01
CA ALA A 111 -10.33 -23.29 0.96
C ALA A 111 -10.54 -24.68 0.33
N ARG A 112 -11.01 -24.75 -0.92
CA ARG A 112 -11.13 -26.02 -1.66
C ARG A 112 -9.77 -26.67 -1.88
N HIS A 113 -8.76 -25.92 -2.32
CA HIS A 113 -7.40 -26.45 -2.50
C HIS A 113 -6.75 -26.88 -1.18
N GLN A 114 -6.96 -26.11 -0.10
CA GLN A 114 -6.48 -26.45 1.23
C GLN A 114 -7.12 -27.73 1.78
N ARG A 115 -8.45 -27.90 1.66
CA ARG A 115 -9.15 -29.13 2.04
C ARG A 115 -8.64 -30.36 1.28
N ARG A 116 -8.41 -30.23 -0.03
CA ARG A 116 -7.84 -31.32 -0.85
C ARG A 116 -6.42 -31.68 -0.39
N LEU A 117 -5.60 -30.68 -0.06
CA LEU A 117 -4.25 -30.89 0.48
C LEU A 117 -4.28 -31.62 1.83
N ALA A 118 -5.19 -31.22 2.72
CA ALA A 118 -5.32 -31.81 4.06
C ALA A 118 -5.64 -33.31 4.02
N ARG A 119 -6.43 -33.76 3.03
CA ARG A 119 -6.78 -35.18 2.83
C ARG A 119 -5.66 -36.02 2.20
N CYS A 120 -4.56 -35.42 1.74
CA CYS A 120 -3.48 -36.15 1.07
C CYS A 120 -2.46 -36.72 2.08
N ARG A 121 -2.11 -38.00 1.92
CA ARG A 121 -1.06 -38.69 2.71
C ARG A 121 0.26 -37.90 2.68
N ARG A 122 0.87 -37.71 3.86
CA ARG A 122 2.20 -37.07 4.00
C ARG A 122 3.24 -37.80 3.13
N GLY A 123 4.17 -37.07 2.52
CA GLY A 123 5.17 -37.62 1.61
C GLY A 123 4.70 -38.02 0.20
N SER A 124 3.40 -38.22 -0.04
CA SER A 124 2.91 -38.69 -1.35
C SER A 124 3.12 -37.70 -2.50
N SER A 125 3.32 -38.22 -3.72
CA SER A 125 3.38 -37.41 -4.95
C SER A 125 2.11 -36.58 -5.16
N ASN A 126 0.94 -37.12 -4.79
CA ASN A 126 -0.34 -36.41 -4.83
C ASN A 126 -0.38 -35.22 -3.88
N ARG A 127 0.17 -35.34 -2.66
CA ARG A 127 0.31 -34.22 -1.73
C ARG A 127 1.21 -33.12 -2.29
N ARG A 128 2.33 -33.49 -2.93
CA ARG A 128 3.23 -32.52 -3.59
C ARG A 128 2.49 -31.73 -4.68
N LYS A 129 1.72 -32.41 -5.54
CA LYS A 129 0.87 -31.77 -6.56
C LYS A 129 -0.19 -30.85 -5.93
N ALA A 130 -0.83 -31.28 -4.83
CA ALA A 130 -1.83 -30.47 -4.12
C ALA A 130 -1.21 -29.22 -3.46
N LYS A 131 -0.02 -29.34 -2.85
CA LYS A 131 0.73 -28.23 -2.24
C LYS A 131 1.06 -27.17 -3.29
N ALA A 132 1.52 -27.59 -4.47
CA ALA A 132 1.78 -26.68 -5.59
C ALA A 132 0.51 -25.93 -6.05
N LYS A 133 -0.66 -26.58 -6.06
CA LYS A 133 -1.95 -25.90 -6.39
C LYS A 133 -2.32 -24.84 -5.35
N VAL A 134 -2.15 -25.13 -4.06
CA VAL A 134 -2.36 -24.16 -2.97
C VAL A 134 -1.40 -22.98 -3.11
N ALA A 135 -0.11 -23.24 -3.35
CA ALA A 135 0.89 -22.20 -3.57
C ALA A 135 0.55 -21.29 -4.76
N ARG A 136 0.14 -21.87 -5.90
CA ARG A 136 -0.31 -21.11 -7.09
C ARG A 136 -1.52 -20.23 -6.78
N ALA A 137 -2.46 -20.70 -5.96
CA ALA A 137 -3.63 -19.92 -5.56
C ALA A 137 -3.24 -18.74 -4.66
N HIS A 138 -2.37 -18.96 -3.67
CA HIS A 138 -1.83 -17.87 -2.83
C HIS A 138 -1.04 -16.85 -3.66
N ARG A 139 -0.19 -17.30 -4.60
CA ARG A 139 0.52 -16.40 -5.51
C ARG A 139 -0.43 -15.49 -6.28
N LYS A 140 -1.52 -16.02 -6.83
CA LYS A 140 -2.51 -15.21 -7.57
C LYS A 140 -3.08 -14.08 -6.71
N VAL A 141 -3.42 -14.37 -5.45
CA VAL A 141 -3.90 -13.35 -4.50
C VAL A 141 -2.81 -12.35 -4.16
N ARG A 142 -1.60 -12.83 -3.82
CA ARG A 142 -0.43 -11.98 -3.52
C ARG A 142 -0.16 -11.00 -4.66
N ASN A 143 -0.05 -11.51 -5.89
CA ASN A 143 0.28 -10.69 -7.05
C ASN A 143 -0.82 -9.69 -7.39
N ALA A 144 -2.11 -10.07 -7.27
CA ALA A 144 -3.22 -9.13 -7.48
C ALA A 144 -3.20 -7.99 -6.47
N ARG A 145 -2.97 -8.31 -5.18
CA ARG A 145 -2.81 -7.31 -4.12
C ARG A 145 -1.63 -6.38 -4.39
N GLN A 146 -0.48 -6.94 -4.73
CA GLN A 146 0.73 -6.15 -5.03
C GLN A 146 0.52 -5.24 -6.25
N ASP A 147 -0.10 -5.73 -7.31
CA ASP A 147 -0.43 -4.92 -8.49
C ASP A 147 -1.39 -3.78 -8.16
N PHE A 148 -2.45 -4.05 -7.39
CA PHE A 148 -3.36 -3.01 -6.91
C PHE A 148 -2.63 -1.95 -6.09
N LEU A 149 -1.86 -2.35 -5.07
CA LEU A 149 -1.12 -1.42 -4.22
C LEU A 149 -0.12 -0.58 -5.02
N HIS A 150 0.61 -1.20 -5.96
CA HIS A 150 1.55 -0.48 -6.81
C HIS A 150 0.84 0.53 -7.72
N ARG A 151 -0.28 0.17 -8.34
CA ARG A 151 -1.05 1.11 -9.19
C ARG A 151 -1.58 2.26 -8.36
N THR A 152 -2.19 1.97 -7.21
CA THR A 152 -2.78 2.99 -6.33
C THR A 152 -1.73 3.95 -5.79
N THR A 153 -0.60 3.46 -5.27
CA THR A 153 0.49 4.32 -4.79
C THR A 153 1.11 5.15 -5.92
N THR A 154 1.32 4.58 -7.11
CA THR A 154 1.81 5.35 -8.27
C THR A 154 0.82 6.44 -8.70
N ARG A 155 -0.49 6.14 -8.64
CA ARG A 155 -1.56 7.09 -8.97
C ARG A 155 -1.56 8.29 -8.01
N LEU A 156 -1.24 8.09 -6.73
CA LEU A 156 -1.16 9.16 -5.73
C LEU A 156 0.13 9.98 -5.81
N VAL A 157 1.28 9.32 -6.03
CA VAL A 157 2.60 9.98 -6.02
C VAL A 157 2.85 10.87 -7.23
N ARG A 158 2.27 10.52 -8.39
CA ARG A 158 2.47 11.30 -9.63
C ARG A 158 1.93 12.74 -9.55
N PRO A 159 0.67 12.98 -9.14
CA PRO A 159 0.08 14.31 -9.13
C PRO A 159 0.30 15.09 -7.83
N ALA A 160 0.96 14.57 -6.80
CA ALA A 160 1.04 15.23 -5.48
C ALA A 160 2.49 15.38 -4.98
N ASP A 161 2.84 16.59 -4.55
CA ASP A 161 4.12 16.93 -3.91
C ASP A 161 4.15 16.53 -2.45
N VAL A 162 3.01 16.64 -1.78
CA VAL A 162 2.85 16.25 -0.38
C VAL A 162 1.68 15.28 -0.26
N ILE A 163 1.93 14.11 0.33
CA ILE A 163 0.91 13.12 0.63
C ILE A 163 0.85 12.96 2.14
N ALA A 164 -0.32 13.20 2.73
CA ALA A 164 -0.56 13.03 4.15
C ALA A 164 -1.40 11.76 4.41
N ILE A 165 -0.95 10.90 5.31
CA ILE A 165 -1.65 9.66 5.71
C ILE A 165 -1.72 9.54 7.23
N GLU A 166 -2.71 8.81 7.76
CA GLU A 166 -2.74 8.45 9.18
C GLU A 166 -1.76 7.32 9.53
N ASP A 167 -1.17 7.40 10.73
CA ASP A 167 -0.50 6.25 11.34
C ASP A 167 -1.51 5.21 11.85
N LEU A 168 -1.78 4.17 11.06
CA LEU A 168 -2.66 3.08 11.51
C LEU A 168 -1.89 2.06 12.37
N ASN A 169 -2.43 1.73 13.56
CA ASN A 169 -1.93 0.62 14.38
C ASN A 169 -2.35 -0.75 13.81
N ILE A 170 -1.81 -1.10 12.64
CA ILE A 170 -2.18 -2.32 11.90
C ILE A 170 -1.95 -3.57 12.75
N ARG A 171 -0.82 -3.65 13.47
CA ARG A 171 -0.49 -4.77 14.36
C ARG A 171 -1.54 -4.97 15.47
N GLY A 172 -2.04 -3.88 16.05
CA GLY A 172 -3.13 -3.93 17.02
C GLY A 172 -4.46 -4.32 16.37
N MET A 173 -4.78 -3.74 15.21
CA MET A 173 -6.05 -3.98 14.53
C MET A 173 -6.22 -5.44 14.06
N VAL A 174 -5.14 -6.10 13.63
CA VAL A 174 -5.21 -7.52 13.23
C VAL A 174 -5.39 -8.50 14.40
N ARG A 175 -5.27 -8.05 15.66
CA ARG A 175 -5.62 -8.88 16.83
C ARG A 175 -7.13 -9.07 16.97
N ASN A 176 -7.94 -8.17 16.39
CA ASN A 176 -9.37 -8.37 16.33
C ASN A 176 -9.73 -9.42 15.26
N HIS A 177 -10.04 -10.64 15.70
CA HIS A 177 -10.30 -11.78 14.82
C HIS A 177 -11.44 -11.55 13.81
N HIS A 178 -12.41 -10.67 14.09
CA HIS A 178 -13.51 -10.37 13.17
C HIS A 178 -13.05 -9.55 11.94
N LEU A 179 -12.07 -8.66 12.12
CA LEU A 179 -11.58 -7.76 11.06
C LEU A 179 -10.18 -8.15 10.55
N ALA A 180 -9.46 -9.01 11.28
CA ALA A 180 -8.08 -9.39 10.99
C ALA A 180 -7.88 -9.80 9.52
N ARG A 181 -8.80 -10.59 8.99
CA ARG A 181 -8.75 -11.06 7.59
C ARG A 181 -8.92 -9.92 6.59
N ALA A 182 -9.87 -9.02 6.81
CA ALA A 182 -10.14 -7.89 5.91
C ALA A 182 -9.00 -6.87 5.94
N ILE A 183 -8.46 -6.57 7.12
CA ILE A 183 -7.30 -5.70 7.30
C ILE A 183 -6.06 -6.30 6.63
N SER A 184 -5.84 -7.59 6.86
CA SER A 184 -4.72 -8.31 6.24
C SER A 184 -4.83 -8.37 4.73
N ASP A 185 -6.05 -8.42 4.17
CA ASP A 185 -6.28 -8.37 2.72
C ASP A 185 -6.04 -6.97 2.15
N ALA A 186 -6.50 -5.91 2.83
CA ALA A 186 -6.29 -4.53 2.42
C ALA A 186 -4.80 -4.17 2.28
N GLY A 187 -3.94 -4.64 3.20
CA GLY A 187 -2.50 -4.50 3.06
C GLY A 187 -1.96 -3.08 3.28
N TRP A 188 -2.56 -2.30 4.18
CA TRP A 188 -2.15 -0.91 4.47
C TRP A 188 -0.68 -0.74 4.87
N GLY A 189 -0.07 -1.75 5.51
CA GLY A 189 1.34 -1.67 5.89
C GLY A 189 2.25 -1.67 4.66
N GLU A 190 1.93 -2.53 3.69
CA GLU A 190 2.62 -2.57 2.41
C GLU A 190 2.31 -1.32 1.58
N PHE A 191 1.07 -0.82 1.62
CA PHE A 191 0.70 0.45 0.99
C PHE A 191 1.57 1.61 1.48
N ARG A 192 1.72 1.77 2.81
CA ARG A 192 2.59 2.78 3.41
C ARG A 192 4.05 2.60 2.99
N ARG A 193 4.59 1.38 3.11
CA ARG A 193 5.96 1.07 2.68
C ARG A 193 6.21 1.44 1.22
N GLN A 194 5.22 1.20 0.36
CA GLN A 194 5.29 1.57 -1.05
C GLN A 194 5.22 3.08 -1.29
N LEU A 195 4.41 3.81 -0.54
CA LEU A 195 4.41 5.27 -0.58
C LEU A 195 5.76 5.82 -0.14
N GLU A 196 6.34 5.32 0.95
CA GLU A 196 7.63 5.78 1.49
C GLU A 196 8.72 5.78 0.41
N TYR A 197 8.97 4.62 -0.22
CA TYR A 197 10.02 4.55 -1.24
C TYR A 197 9.65 5.29 -2.53
N LYS A 198 8.37 5.34 -2.93
CA LYS A 198 7.97 6.03 -4.18
C LYS A 198 8.00 7.54 -4.04
N CYS A 199 7.62 8.07 -2.88
CA CYS A 199 7.74 9.48 -2.56
C CYS A 199 9.22 9.88 -2.56
N SER A 200 10.06 9.16 -1.80
CA SER A 200 11.51 9.38 -1.79
C SER A 200 12.10 9.38 -3.20
N ARG A 201 11.77 8.35 -4.00
CA ARG A 201 12.24 8.21 -5.38
C ARG A 201 11.78 9.33 -6.32
N ALA A 202 10.61 9.90 -6.10
CA ALA A 202 10.05 10.95 -6.94
C ALA A 202 10.36 12.38 -6.43
N GLY A 203 11.07 12.50 -5.30
CA GLY A 203 11.29 13.79 -4.62
C GLY A 203 10.04 14.37 -3.99
N ARG A 204 9.10 13.52 -3.54
CA ARG A 204 7.83 13.92 -2.91
C ARG A 204 7.90 13.72 -1.40
N SER A 205 7.12 14.49 -0.65
CA SER A 205 7.04 14.38 0.80
C SER A 205 5.87 13.47 1.21
N LEU A 206 6.17 12.44 2.01
CA LEU A 206 5.16 11.66 2.71
C LEU A 206 5.11 12.10 4.17
N VAL A 207 3.96 12.60 4.61
CA VAL A 207 3.73 13.00 5.99
C VAL A 207 2.81 11.99 6.65
N VAL A 208 3.29 11.36 7.73
CA VAL A 208 2.48 10.46 8.54
C VAL A 208 2.01 11.22 9.78
N ILE A 209 0.71 11.45 9.89
CA ILE A 209 0.13 12.16 11.03
C ILE A 209 -0.11 11.21 12.20
N ASP A 210 -0.15 11.79 13.40
CA ASP A 210 -0.37 11.03 14.63
C ASP A 210 -1.71 10.27 14.62
N ARG A 211 -1.68 9.03 15.12
CA ARG A 211 -2.82 8.11 15.13
C ARG A 211 -3.99 8.55 16.01
N TRP A 212 -3.75 9.44 16.98
CA TRP A 212 -4.75 9.96 17.89
C TRP A 212 -5.39 11.26 17.39
N PHE A 213 -4.91 11.77 16.25
CA PHE A 213 -5.52 12.93 15.61
C PHE A 213 -6.98 12.62 15.23
N PRO A 214 -7.96 13.38 15.73
CA PRO A 214 -9.38 13.06 15.57
C PRO A 214 -9.92 13.54 14.21
N SER A 215 -9.27 13.13 13.12
CA SER A 215 -9.56 13.51 11.73
C SER A 215 -11.04 13.44 11.36
N SER A 216 -11.73 12.38 11.77
CA SER A 216 -13.14 12.17 11.42
C SER A 216 -14.11 12.96 12.31
N LYS A 217 -13.68 13.45 13.48
CA LYS A 217 -14.52 14.16 14.46
C LYS A 217 -14.37 15.69 14.39
N ILE A 218 -13.32 16.19 13.74
CA ILE A 218 -13.13 17.63 13.50
C ILE A 218 -13.89 18.02 12.23
N CYS A 219 -14.60 19.14 12.27
CA CYS A 219 -15.19 19.75 11.08
C CYS A 219 -14.09 20.37 10.22
N SER A 220 -13.94 19.93 8.97
CA SER A 220 -12.95 20.51 8.05
C SER A 220 -13.23 21.96 7.64
N THR A 221 -14.44 22.47 7.93
CA THR A 221 -14.86 23.83 7.55
C THR A 221 -14.59 24.83 8.66
N CYS A 222 -14.99 24.54 9.90
CA CYS A 222 -14.90 25.48 11.03
C CYS A 222 -14.04 25.00 12.21
N GLY A 223 -13.46 23.79 12.14
CA GLY A 223 -12.63 23.24 13.20
C GLY A 223 -13.39 22.70 14.42
N HIS A 224 -14.72 22.84 14.49
CA HIS A 224 -15.52 22.30 15.59
C HIS A 224 -15.30 20.79 15.76
N ARG A 225 -15.04 20.36 16.99
CA ARG A 225 -14.75 18.96 17.32
C ARG A 225 -15.94 18.30 17.99
N LEU A 226 -16.46 17.25 17.36
CA LEU A 226 -17.47 16.38 17.95
C LEU A 226 -16.89 15.61 19.15
N ALA A 227 -17.63 15.58 20.25
CA ALA A 227 -17.30 14.74 21.41
C ALA A 227 -17.34 13.25 21.05
N GLN A 228 -18.41 12.83 20.38
CA GLN A 228 -18.64 11.44 19.98
C GLN A 228 -19.08 11.35 18.52
N LEU A 229 -18.61 10.30 17.85
CA LEU A 229 -19.03 9.95 16.49
C LEU A 229 -19.01 8.43 16.39
N SER A 230 -20.16 7.83 16.08
CA SER A 230 -20.26 6.38 15.95
C SER A 230 -19.50 5.88 14.71
N LEU A 231 -19.00 4.65 14.77
CA LEU A 231 -18.33 4.05 13.61
C LEU A 231 -19.28 3.80 12.43
N SER A 232 -20.59 3.69 12.68
CA SER A 232 -21.62 3.50 11.65
C SER A 232 -22.07 4.80 10.99
N ALA A 233 -21.87 5.96 11.63
CA ALA A 233 -22.20 7.25 11.04
C ALA A 233 -21.30 7.53 9.83
N ARG A 234 -21.88 7.50 8.62
CA ARG A 234 -21.22 7.87 7.37
C ARG A 234 -21.36 9.34 7.03
N HIS A 235 -22.43 9.95 7.51
CA HIS A 235 -22.68 11.37 7.37
C HIS A 235 -23.01 11.98 8.73
N TRP A 236 -22.62 13.23 8.93
CA TRP A 236 -22.96 14.00 10.12
C TRP A 236 -23.02 15.49 9.80
N THR A 237 -23.77 16.25 10.60
CA THR A 237 -23.91 17.70 10.45
C THR A 237 -23.15 18.40 11.56
N CYS A 238 -22.30 19.36 11.21
CA CYS A 238 -21.52 20.12 12.18
C CYS A 238 -22.41 20.99 13.09
N GLN A 239 -22.17 20.94 14.40
CA GLN A 239 -22.91 21.78 15.36
C GLN A 239 -22.49 23.25 15.31
N GLY A 240 -21.25 23.55 14.91
CA GLY A 240 -20.73 24.92 14.83
C GLY A 240 -21.12 25.66 13.55
N CYS A 241 -20.98 25.04 12.36
CA CYS A 241 -21.23 25.70 11.07
C CYS A 241 -22.31 25.05 10.21
N ARG A 242 -23.00 24.02 10.73
CA ARG A 242 -24.10 23.31 10.05
C ARG A 242 -23.74 22.63 8.72
N THR A 243 -22.46 22.61 8.32
CA THR A 243 -22.01 21.86 7.15
C THR A 243 -22.30 20.37 7.32
N ARG A 244 -22.88 19.75 6.29
CA ARG A 244 -23.06 18.30 6.21
C ARG A 244 -21.79 17.66 5.66
N HIS A 245 -21.22 16.73 6.41
CA HIS A 245 -20.00 16.02 6.03
C HIS A 245 -20.30 14.57 5.64
N ASP A 246 -19.62 14.10 4.58
CA ASP A 246 -19.23 12.70 4.49
C ASP A 246 -18.01 12.48 5.41
N ARG A 247 -18.06 11.42 6.21
CA ARG A 247 -17.07 11.17 7.26
C ARG A 247 -15.65 10.96 6.71
N ASP A 248 -15.52 10.17 5.65
CA ASP A 248 -14.23 9.73 5.12
C ASP A 248 -13.57 10.87 4.33
N LEU A 249 -14.37 11.64 3.56
CA LEU A 249 -13.90 12.85 2.88
C LEU A 249 -13.49 13.96 3.88
N ASN A 250 -14.27 14.16 4.93
CA ASN A 250 -13.93 15.12 5.99
C ASN A 250 -12.63 14.70 6.70
N ALA A 251 -12.47 13.41 7.00
CA ALA A 251 -11.24 12.88 7.57
C ALA A 251 -10.04 13.17 6.65
N ALA A 252 -10.15 12.88 5.34
CA ALA A 252 -9.10 13.15 4.37
C ALA A 252 -8.70 14.63 4.30
N LYS A 253 -9.67 15.56 4.35
CA LYS A 253 -9.40 17.01 4.41
C LYS A 253 -8.66 17.42 5.68
N ASN A 254 -9.05 16.87 6.84
CA ASN A 254 -8.36 17.16 8.09
C ASN A 254 -6.97 16.52 8.15
N ILE A 255 -6.78 15.35 7.57
CA ILE A 255 -5.47 14.70 7.44
C ILE A 255 -4.53 15.58 6.61
N LEU A 256 -5.02 16.14 5.50
CA LEU A 256 -4.25 17.09 4.69
C LEU A 256 -3.87 18.34 5.49
N ALA A 257 -4.83 18.94 6.21
CA ALA A 257 -4.59 20.12 7.02
C ALA A 257 -3.50 19.88 8.09
N ALA A 258 -3.59 18.77 8.82
CA ALA A 258 -2.59 18.35 9.79
C ALA A 258 -1.23 18.06 9.12
N GLY A 259 -1.23 17.38 7.98
CA GLY A 259 -0.01 17.07 7.23
C GLY A 259 0.71 18.32 6.75
N ARG A 260 -0.02 19.33 6.26
CA ARG A 260 0.53 20.64 5.88
C ARG A 260 1.14 21.38 7.08
N ALA A 261 0.50 21.33 8.24
CA ALA A 261 1.04 21.94 9.46
C ALA A 261 2.36 21.28 9.88
N VAL A 262 2.44 19.95 9.82
CA VAL A 262 3.68 19.20 10.12
C VAL A 262 4.77 19.51 9.09
N ALA A 263 4.44 19.54 7.80
CA ALA A 263 5.40 19.87 6.75
C ALA A 263 6.00 21.28 6.94
N ARG A 264 5.17 22.27 7.29
CA ARG A 264 5.61 23.65 7.58
C ARG A 264 6.49 23.75 8.83
N ALA A 265 6.16 23.01 9.88
CA ALA A 265 6.97 22.97 11.09
C ALA A 265 8.32 22.27 10.86
N GLY A 266 8.36 21.26 9.99
CA GLY A 266 9.58 20.57 9.59
C GLY A 266 10.48 21.39 8.66
N SER A 267 9.92 22.24 7.81
CA SER A 267 10.71 23.16 6.96
C SER A 267 11.41 24.29 7.73
N GLY A 268 11.18 24.41 9.05
CA GLY A 268 11.93 25.31 9.94
C GLY A 268 13.25 24.73 10.48
N ASN A 269 13.47 23.41 10.38
CA ASN A 269 14.73 22.75 10.74
C ASN A 269 15.16 21.84 9.60
N ALA A 270 16.10 22.31 8.79
CA ALA A 270 16.84 21.47 7.85
C ALA A 270 17.58 20.35 8.61
N CYS A 271 17.74 19.23 7.91
CA CYS A 271 18.54 18.04 8.25
C CYS A 271 17.86 17.01 9.16
N GLY A 272 17.79 15.78 8.65
CA GLY A 272 17.12 14.65 9.26
C GLY A 272 17.80 14.16 10.53
N ALA A 273 16.98 13.78 11.50
CA ALA A 273 17.26 12.76 12.49
C ALA A 273 15.93 12.27 13.06
N ASP A 274 15.85 11.00 13.39
CA ASP A 274 14.76 10.37 14.12
C ASP A 274 14.45 11.13 15.42
N VAL A 275 13.39 11.95 15.44
CA VAL A 275 12.93 12.58 16.68
C VAL A 275 11.87 11.70 17.33
N ARG A 276 12.32 10.83 18.23
CA ARG A 276 11.50 10.41 19.38
C ARG A 276 11.09 11.68 20.13
N ARG A 277 9.81 12.08 20.04
CA ARG A 277 9.29 13.19 20.84
C ARG A 277 9.16 12.79 22.32
N GLN A 278 9.83 13.52 23.20
CA GLN A 278 9.44 13.70 24.60
C GLN A 278 8.79 15.10 24.76
N GLY A 279 7.54 15.13 25.25
CA GLY A 279 6.83 16.33 25.76
C GLY A 279 5.89 17.10 24.82
N PRO A 280 4.96 17.93 25.36
CA PRO A 280 3.88 17.57 26.28
C PRO A 280 2.63 17.08 25.52
N THR A 281 1.85 16.23 26.17
CA THR A 281 0.66 15.56 25.61
C THR A 281 -0.45 16.54 25.23
N LEU A 282 -0.77 16.62 23.94
CA LEU A 282 -2.13 16.97 23.50
C LEU A 282 -3.12 16.00 24.19
N PRO A 283 -4.32 16.45 24.61
CA PRO A 283 -5.24 15.63 25.38
C PRO A 283 -5.59 14.37 24.60
N ARG A 284 -5.14 13.23 25.15
CA ARG A 284 -5.34 11.89 24.60
C ARG A 284 -6.84 11.60 24.63
N SER A 285 -7.47 11.61 23.46
CA SER A 285 -8.84 11.14 23.34
C SER A 285 -8.83 9.62 23.25
N ALA A 286 -9.50 8.97 24.20
CA ALA A 286 -9.86 7.58 24.07
C ALA A 286 -10.75 7.35 22.83
N ALA A 287 -10.62 6.15 22.29
CA ALA A 287 -11.50 5.49 21.32
C ALA A 287 -11.57 6.03 19.87
N LYS A 288 -10.62 5.58 19.03
CA LYS A 288 -10.92 5.05 17.68
C LYS A 288 -10.88 3.50 17.68
N GLN A 289 -10.81 2.87 18.86
CA GLN A 289 -10.83 1.42 19.06
C GLN A 289 -11.58 1.07 20.35
N GLU A 290 -12.91 1.12 20.33
CA GLU A 290 -13.68 0.32 21.28
C GLU A 290 -14.08 -0.97 20.55
N THR A 291 -13.53 -2.07 21.04
CA THR A 291 -14.05 -3.42 20.82
C THR A 291 -15.47 -3.45 21.34
N ARG A 292 -16.44 -3.85 20.49
CA ARG A 292 -17.79 -4.20 20.95
C ARG A 292 -17.63 -5.22 22.07
N THR A 293 -17.93 -4.82 23.30
CA THR A 293 -18.12 -5.74 24.42
C THR A 293 -19.28 -6.66 24.07
N SER A 294 -19.03 -7.96 24.21
CA SER A 294 -20.00 -9.03 24.07
C SER A 294 -21.07 -8.88 25.15
N GLY A 295 -22.24 -8.36 24.77
CA GLY A 295 -23.45 -8.48 25.58
C GLY A 295 -23.91 -9.94 25.57
N LYS A 296 -23.76 -10.61 26.72
CA LYS A 296 -24.56 -11.79 27.06
C LYS A 296 -26.04 -11.40 26.99
N ALA A 297 -26.84 -12.19 26.31
CA ALA A 297 -28.27 -12.27 26.54
C ALA A 297 -28.60 -13.74 26.81
N LYS A 298 -29.44 -13.94 27.82
CA LYS A 298 -30.03 -15.22 28.25
C LYS A 298 -30.63 -15.99 27.08
#